data_AF-A0A0V7ZGK6-F1
#
_entry.id   AF-A0A0V7ZGK6-F1
#
_cell.length_a   1.000
_cell.length_b   1.000
_cell.length_c   1.000
_cell.angle_alpha   90.00
_cell.angle_beta   90.00
_cell.angle_gamma   90.00
#
_symmetry.space_group_name_H-M   'P 1'
#
loop_
_entity.id
_entity.type
_entity.pdbx_description
1 polymer ?
#
loop_
_entity_poly.entity_id
_entity_poly.type
_entity_poly.pdbx_seq_one_letter_code
_entity_poly.pdbx_strand_id
1 'polypeptide(L)'
;MLRRLLFASALILVSTTAFTSEAKAQTATTGTVEFSGVVGGACTFSDPVAGILVPNTTGDALGSDSSNPEYSEGSEATIDINCTTGATLSIAEPVATGDPLTGATLSANATSSNLGLDFASDGSGAKNTIASGEQDTIRVNMSASNGANLDPGTYSYEVVITATP
;
A
#
# COMPACT_ATOMS: atom_id res chain seq x y z
N MET A 1 81.13 -5.80 -83.58
CA MET A 1 81.58 -6.66 -82.46
C MET A 1 80.77 -6.29 -81.22
N LEU A 2 79.73 -7.08 -80.94
CA LEU A 2 79.02 -7.07 -79.67
C LEU A 2 79.99 -7.47 -78.56
N ARG A 3 80.06 -6.70 -77.46
CA ARG A 3 80.33 -7.24 -76.12
C ARG A 3 80.12 -6.19 -75.02
N ARG A 4 79.24 -6.59 -74.07
CA ARG A 4 79.37 -6.48 -72.60
C ARG A 4 78.96 -5.14 -71.96
N LEU A 5 77.86 -5.18 -71.18
CA LEU A 5 77.80 -5.18 -69.68
C LEU A 5 77.74 -3.73 -69.17
N LEU A 6 76.82 -3.24 -68.33
CA LEU A 6 76.33 -3.75 -67.04
C LEU A 6 75.10 -2.92 -66.56
N PHE A 7 74.22 -3.59 -65.80
CA PHE A 7 73.44 -3.14 -64.62
C PHE A 7 73.40 -1.65 -64.23
N ALA A 8 72.18 -1.12 -64.06
CA ALA A 8 71.79 -0.34 -62.87
C ALA A 8 70.26 -0.17 -62.78
N SER A 9 69.73 -0.49 -61.60
CA SER A 9 68.34 -0.51 -61.17
C SER A 9 67.70 0.88 -61.02
N ALA A 10 66.38 0.99 -61.23
CA ALA A 10 65.53 1.90 -60.45
C ALA A 10 64.06 1.48 -60.55
N LEU A 11 63.57 0.91 -59.45
CA LEU A 11 62.21 0.52 -59.16
C LEU A 11 61.42 1.78 -58.76
N ILE A 12 60.34 2.12 -59.48
CA ILE A 12 59.39 3.15 -59.02
C ILE A 12 58.03 2.49 -58.87
N LEU A 13 57.73 2.15 -57.62
CA LEU A 13 56.45 1.66 -57.13
C LEU A 13 55.53 2.87 -56.94
N VAL A 14 54.59 3.11 -57.86
CA VAL A 14 53.52 4.10 -57.65
C VAL A 14 52.29 3.39 -57.14
N SER A 15 52.13 3.40 -55.82
CA SER A 15 50.94 2.95 -55.11
C SER A 15 49.86 4.04 -55.20
N THR A 16 48.76 3.77 -55.88
CA THR A 16 47.55 4.61 -55.81
C THR A 16 46.79 4.27 -54.53
N THR A 17 46.81 5.18 -53.55
CA THR A 17 45.92 5.08 -52.39
C THR A 17 44.51 5.49 -52.79
N ALA A 18 43.56 4.62 -52.47
CA ALA A 18 42.13 4.85 -52.63
C ALA A 18 41.65 5.98 -51.71
N PHE A 19 40.77 6.84 -52.21
CA PHE A 19 40.00 7.77 -51.38
C PHE A 19 39.04 6.96 -50.51
N THR A 20 39.37 6.76 -49.24
CA THR A 20 38.40 6.36 -48.23
C THR A 20 37.56 7.57 -47.88
N SER A 21 36.30 7.57 -48.33
CA SER A 21 35.28 8.51 -47.88
C SER A 21 35.19 8.41 -46.36
N GLU A 22 35.66 9.43 -45.64
CA GLU A 22 35.38 9.58 -44.22
C GLU A 22 33.87 9.78 -44.04
N ALA A 23 33.15 8.69 -43.80
CA ALA A 23 31.81 8.75 -43.25
C ALA A 23 31.93 9.38 -41.87
N LYS A 24 31.66 10.69 -41.78
CA LYS A 24 31.48 11.35 -40.48
C LYS A 24 30.25 10.74 -39.84
N ALA A 25 30.46 9.74 -38.99
CA ALA A 25 29.44 9.21 -38.10
C ALA A 25 28.95 10.38 -37.24
N GLN A 26 27.76 10.86 -37.55
CA GLN A 26 27.08 11.88 -36.77
C GLN A 26 27.00 11.36 -35.33
N THR A 27 27.55 12.14 -34.39
CA THR A 27 27.52 11.80 -32.97
C THR A 27 26.07 11.59 -32.57
N ALA A 28 25.68 10.32 -32.37
CA ALA A 28 24.35 9.95 -31.96
C ALA A 28 24.10 10.63 -30.61
N THR A 29 23.30 11.69 -30.63
CA THR A 29 22.83 12.34 -29.41
C THR A 29 21.85 11.35 -28.80
N THR A 30 22.29 10.58 -27.82
CA THR A 30 21.43 9.66 -27.07
C THR A 30 20.46 10.51 -26.26
N GLY A 31 19.21 10.56 -26.72
CA GLY A 31 18.10 11.08 -25.93
C GLY A 31 17.61 9.99 -24.99
N THR A 32 17.67 10.24 -23.68
CA THR A 32 17.00 9.40 -22.70
C THR A 32 15.51 9.68 -22.79
N VAL A 33 14.71 8.68 -23.15
CA VAL A 33 13.25 8.75 -23.11
C VAL A 33 12.82 8.30 -21.72
N GLU A 34 12.39 9.25 -20.90
CA GLU A 34 11.85 8.95 -19.58
C GLU A 34 10.37 8.57 -19.69
N PHE A 35 10.03 7.41 -19.15
CA PHE A 35 8.64 7.00 -18.97
C PHE A 35 8.27 7.27 -17.51
N SER A 36 7.25 8.09 -17.29
CA SER A 36 6.60 8.24 -15.99
C SER A 36 5.16 7.77 -16.08
N GLY A 37 4.68 7.18 -14.99
CA GLY A 37 3.29 6.77 -14.85
C GLY A 37 2.88 6.96 -13.40
N VAL A 38 1.68 7.49 -13.19
CA VAL A 38 1.05 7.57 -11.87
C VAL A 38 0.07 6.41 -11.77
N VAL A 39 0.29 5.49 -10.84
CA VAL A 39 -0.72 4.49 -10.47
C VAL A 39 -1.65 5.18 -9.48
N GLY A 40 -2.91 5.41 -9.89
CA GLY A 40 -3.93 5.95 -8.99
C GLY A 40 -4.16 5.02 -7.79
N GLY A 41 -4.56 5.59 -6.65
CA GLY A 41 -4.93 4.79 -5.47
C GLY A 41 -6.10 3.86 -5.79
N ALA A 42 -6.05 2.62 -5.32
CA ALA A 42 -7.06 1.61 -5.63
C ALA A 42 -8.44 1.94 -5.04
N CYS A 43 -8.44 2.48 -3.82
CA CYS A 43 -9.64 2.88 -3.08
C CYS A 43 -9.50 4.26 -2.46
N THR A 44 -10.65 4.90 -2.25
CA THR A 44 -10.79 6.15 -1.49
C THR A 44 -11.70 5.89 -0.29
N PHE A 45 -11.39 6.54 0.83
CA PHE A 45 -12.19 6.49 2.05
C PHE A 45 -12.86 7.84 2.29
N SER A 46 -14.08 7.83 2.81
CA SER A 46 -14.74 9.04 3.32
C SER A 46 -14.18 9.48 4.67
N ASP A 47 -14.67 10.61 5.18
CA ASP A 47 -14.47 10.96 6.59
C ASP A 47 -15.11 9.87 7.48
N PRO A 48 -14.38 9.30 8.44
CA PRO A 48 -14.92 8.29 9.34
C PRO A 48 -15.90 8.91 10.34
N VAL A 49 -16.97 8.19 10.64
CA VAL A 49 -17.87 8.48 11.76
C VAL A 49 -17.39 7.66 12.96
N ALA A 50 -17.08 8.35 14.06
CA ALA A 50 -16.60 7.71 15.28
C ALA A 50 -17.68 6.83 15.93
N GLY A 51 -17.25 5.69 16.46
CA GLY A 51 -18.06 4.82 17.30
C GLY A 51 -18.05 5.25 18.77
N ILE A 52 -18.85 4.57 19.58
CA ILE A 52 -18.93 4.75 21.04
C ILE A 52 -18.58 3.42 21.70
N LEU A 53 -17.58 3.46 22.59
CA LEU A 53 -17.27 2.36 23.48
C LEU A 53 -18.02 2.54 24.80
N VAL A 54 -18.68 1.47 25.25
CA VAL A 54 -19.35 1.44 26.55
C VAL A 54 -18.78 0.32 27.42
N PRO A 55 -18.76 0.50 28.75
CA PRO A 55 -18.44 -0.59 29.66
C PRO A 55 -19.42 -1.75 29.51
N ASN A 56 -18.93 -2.98 29.66
CA ASN A 56 -19.80 -4.13 29.85
C ASN A 56 -20.52 -4.10 31.21
N THR A 57 -21.41 -5.06 31.43
CA THR A 57 -22.21 -5.16 32.66
C THR A 57 -21.38 -5.37 33.93
N THR A 58 -20.19 -5.97 33.82
CA THR A 58 -19.24 -6.17 34.93
C THR A 58 -18.32 -4.96 35.15
N GLY A 59 -18.21 -4.07 34.16
CA GLY A 59 -17.36 -2.88 34.22
C GLY A 59 -15.87 -3.19 34.12
N ASP A 60 -15.46 -4.27 33.44
CA ASP A 60 -14.07 -4.71 33.25
C ASP A 60 -13.64 -4.82 31.77
N ALA A 61 -14.54 -4.47 30.85
CA ALA A 61 -14.28 -4.36 29.42
C ALA A 61 -15.06 -3.21 28.81
N LEU A 62 -14.51 -2.66 27.72
CA LEU A 62 -15.16 -1.71 26.84
C LEU A 62 -15.48 -2.41 25.51
N GLY A 63 -16.62 -2.07 24.91
CA GLY A 63 -17.01 -2.59 23.60
C GLY A 63 -17.97 -1.67 22.86
N SER A 64 -18.00 -1.79 21.53
CA SER A 64 -18.86 -0.99 20.65
C SER A 64 -20.03 -1.76 20.02
N ASP A 65 -20.05 -3.10 20.17
CA ASP A 65 -21.01 -3.95 19.48
C ASP A 65 -22.38 -3.89 20.15
N SER A 66 -23.24 -2.99 19.65
CA SER A 66 -24.62 -2.84 20.11
C SER A 66 -25.48 -4.10 19.98
N SER A 67 -25.07 -5.07 19.15
CA SER A 67 -25.78 -6.36 19.03
C SER A 67 -25.45 -7.31 20.20
N ASN A 68 -24.32 -7.09 20.87
CA ASN A 68 -23.98 -7.77 22.11
C ASN A 68 -24.71 -7.09 23.28
N PRO A 69 -25.53 -7.82 24.06
CA PRO A 69 -26.26 -7.25 25.20
C PRO A 69 -25.35 -6.64 26.28
N GLU A 70 -24.08 -7.06 26.36
CA GLU A 70 -23.11 -6.45 27.27
C GLU A 70 -22.74 -5.03 26.87
N TYR A 71 -22.85 -4.67 25.59
CA TYR A 71 -22.45 -3.38 25.03
C TYR A 71 -23.61 -2.66 24.31
N SER A 72 -24.85 -2.86 24.77
CA SER A 72 -26.06 -2.40 24.08
C SER A 72 -26.15 -0.88 23.82
N GLU A 73 -25.40 -0.07 24.59
CA GLU A 73 -25.30 1.39 24.41
C GLU A 73 -24.10 1.81 23.53
N GLY A 74 -23.26 0.86 23.12
CA GLY A 74 -22.13 1.09 22.23
C GLY A 74 -22.57 1.34 20.80
N SER A 75 -21.65 1.83 19.97
CA SER A 75 -21.87 1.95 18.54
C SER A 75 -20.60 1.72 17.75
N GLU A 76 -20.72 0.98 16.65
CA GLU A 76 -19.63 0.75 15.69
C GLU A 76 -19.16 2.07 15.09
N ALA A 77 -17.87 2.17 14.76
CA ALA A 77 -17.39 3.22 13.86
C ALA A 77 -17.74 2.85 12.41
N THR A 78 -17.95 3.84 11.55
CA THR A 78 -18.27 3.60 10.14
C THR A 78 -17.41 4.45 9.22
N ILE A 79 -16.99 3.88 8.09
CA ILE A 79 -16.26 4.58 7.04
C ILE A 79 -16.70 4.06 5.67
N ASP A 80 -17.03 4.96 4.74
CA ASP A 80 -17.38 4.57 3.38
C ASP A 80 -16.11 4.35 2.57
N ILE A 81 -16.11 3.30 1.75
CA ILE A 81 -15.03 2.98 0.82
C ILE A 81 -15.56 2.96 -0.60
N ASN A 82 -14.76 3.47 -1.54
CA ASN A 82 -15.01 3.36 -2.97
C ASN A 82 -13.72 2.91 -3.69
N CYS A 83 -13.75 1.70 -4.26
CA CYS A 83 -12.63 1.07 -4.92
C CYS A 83 -12.80 1.09 -6.45
N THR A 84 -11.95 1.85 -7.15
CA THR A 84 -11.97 1.89 -8.62
C THR A 84 -11.23 0.71 -9.23
N THR A 85 -10.23 0.18 -8.53
CA THR A 85 -9.54 -1.08 -8.87
C THR A 85 -9.69 -2.08 -7.75
N GLY A 86 -9.40 -3.35 -8.01
CA GLY A 86 -9.33 -4.34 -6.94
C GLY A 86 -8.30 -3.91 -5.89
N ALA A 87 -8.56 -4.24 -4.63
CA ALA A 87 -7.70 -3.91 -3.51
C ALA A 87 -7.78 -4.98 -2.43
N THR A 88 -6.75 -5.05 -1.60
CA THR A 88 -6.71 -5.85 -0.39
C THR A 88 -6.85 -4.94 0.82
N LEU A 89 -7.89 -5.15 1.63
CA LEU A 89 -8.07 -4.47 2.90
C LEU A 89 -7.33 -5.18 4.03
N SER A 90 -6.89 -4.38 5.00
CA SER A 90 -6.35 -4.83 6.28
C SER A 90 -6.74 -3.84 7.36
N ILE A 91 -6.85 -4.34 8.59
CA ILE A 91 -7.17 -3.56 9.80
C ILE A 91 -6.02 -3.75 10.79
N ALA A 92 -5.51 -2.64 11.32
CA ALA A 92 -4.46 -2.67 12.33
C ALA A 92 -5.05 -2.93 13.72
N GLU A 93 -4.22 -3.45 14.63
CA GLU A 93 -4.55 -3.49 16.05
C GLU A 93 -4.90 -2.08 16.56
N PRO A 94 -5.94 -1.93 17.40
CA PRO A 94 -6.28 -0.64 17.97
C PRO A 94 -5.13 -0.06 18.79
N VAL A 95 -4.96 1.25 18.74
CA VAL A 95 -3.96 1.97 19.55
C VAL A 95 -4.68 2.95 20.47
N ALA A 96 -4.31 2.97 21.74
CA ALA A 96 -4.84 3.96 22.67
C ALA A 96 -4.30 5.36 22.36
N THR A 97 -5.20 6.33 22.26
CA THR A 97 -4.90 7.75 22.00
C THR A 97 -5.27 8.65 23.18
N GLY A 98 -6.08 8.15 24.12
CA GLY A 98 -6.40 8.76 25.41
C GLY A 98 -5.89 7.92 26.58
N ASP A 99 -6.45 8.11 27.78
CA ASP A 99 -6.06 7.35 28.98
C ASP A 99 -6.16 5.84 28.70
N PRO A 100 -5.03 5.11 28.60
CA PRO A 100 -5.07 3.74 28.16
C PRO A 100 -5.49 2.84 29.32
N LEU A 101 -6.36 1.87 29.03
CA LEU A 101 -6.55 0.74 29.93
C LEU A 101 -5.24 -0.06 30.00
N THR A 102 -4.53 0.08 31.12
CA THR A 102 -3.20 -0.52 31.27
C THR A 102 -3.28 -2.04 31.22
N GLY A 103 -2.45 -2.65 30.36
CA GLY A 103 -2.43 -4.11 30.16
C GLY A 103 -3.65 -4.65 29.40
N ALA A 104 -4.42 -3.78 28.74
CA ALA A 104 -5.57 -4.22 27.97
C ALA A 104 -5.19 -5.05 26.75
N THR A 105 -5.96 -6.10 26.53
CA THR A 105 -6.08 -6.76 25.23
C THR A 105 -7.03 -5.92 24.38
N LEU A 106 -6.54 -5.48 23.23
CA LEU A 106 -7.29 -4.67 22.27
C LEU A 106 -7.63 -5.53 21.06
N SER A 107 -8.85 -5.38 20.56
CA SER A 107 -9.29 -6.06 19.35
C SER A 107 -10.23 -5.16 18.57
N ALA A 108 -10.15 -5.21 17.24
CA ALA A 108 -11.14 -4.64 16.35
C ALA A 108 -11.56 -5.64 15.27
N ASN A 109 -12.80 -5.53 14.80
CA ASN A 109 -13.33 -6.31 13.69
C ASN A 109 -13.97 -5.39 12.67
N ALA A 110 -13.53 -5.49 11.40
CA ALA A 110 -14.13 -4.78 10.28
C ALA A 110 -15.10 -5.69 9.52
N THR A 111 -16.32 -5.20 9.31
CA THR A 111 -17.38 -5.93 8.61
C THR A 111 -18.05 -5.09 7.52
N SER A 112 -18.52 -5.75 6.48
CA SER A 112 -19.39 -5.19 5.45
C SER A 112 -20.10 -6.34 4.75
N SER A 113 -21.43 -6.36 4.82
CA SER A 113 -22.20 -7.45 4.24
C SER A 113 -22.19 -7.44 2.71
N ASN A 114 -22.17 -6.26 2.07
CA ASN A 114 -22.19 -6.19 0.60
C ASN A 114 -20.84 -6.57 0.00
N LEU A 115 -19.74 -6.25 0.68
CA LEU A 115 -18.38 -6.60 0.26
C LEU A 115 -17.93 -7.98 0.74
N GLY A 116 -18.75 -8.67 1.55
CA GLY A 116 -18.39 -9.97 2.14
C GLY A 116 -17.20 -9.89 3.10
N LEU A 117 -17.04 -8.76 3.80
CA LEU A 117 -15.96 -8.53 4.75
C LEU A 117 -16.35 -8.99 6.15
N ASP A 118 -15.45 -9.76 6.76
CA ASP A 118 -15.42 -10.04 8.19
C ASP A 118 -13.96 -10.40 8.55
N PHE A 119 -13.24 -9.47 9.19
CA PHE A 119 -11.84 -9.68 9.52
C PHE A 119 -11.39 -8.87 10.74
N ALA A 120 -10.72 -9.57 11.64
CA ALA A 120 -10.24 -9.02 12.90
C ALA A 120 -8.82 -8.46 12.80
N SER A 121 -8.49 -7.57 13.72
CA SER A 121 -7.16 -6.98 13.92
C SER A 121 -6.20 -7.91 14.66
N ASP A 122 -6.43 -9.22 14.64
CA ASP A 122 -5.83 -10.23 15.53
C ASP A 122 -4.32 -10.51 15.30
N GLY A 123 -3.59 -9.55 14.73
CA GLY A 123 -2.18 -9.70 14.38
C GLY A 123 -1.91 -10.68 13.23
N SER A 124 -2.92 -11.42 12.73
CA SER A 124 -2.76 -12.35 11.61
C SER A 124 -2.66 -11.63 10.26
N GLY A 125 -3.02 -10.34 10.22
CA GLY A 125 -3.10 -9.57 8.98
C GLY A 125 -4.16 -10.16 8.05
N ALA A 126 -5.30 -10.59 8.59
CA ALA A 126 -6.44 -11.05 7.82
C ALA A 126 -6.78 -10.00 6.75
N LYS A 127 -6.70 -10.46 5.51
CA LYS A 127 -6.78 -9.62 4.32
C LYS A 127 -7.99 -10.05 3.52
N ASN A 128 -8.86 -9.11 3.23
CA ASN A 128 -10.00 -9.35 2.35
C ASN A 128 -9.83 -8.55 1.06
N THR A 129 -10.05 -9.23 -0.06
CA THR A 129 -9.97 -8.61 -1.38
C THR A 129 -11.31 -8.01 -1.75
N ILE A 130 -11.31 -6.74 -2.12
CA ILE A 130 -12.43 -6.03 -2.73
C ILE A 130 -12.24 -6.03 -4.25
N ALA A 131 -13.33 -6.28 -4.98
CA ALA A 131 -13.32 -6.23 -6.43
C ALA A 131 -13.31 -4.78 -6.97
N SER A 132 -12.94 -4.61 -8.23
CA SER A 132 -12.98 -3.31 -8.89
C SER A 132 -14.42 -2.83 -9.06
N GLY A 133 -14.65 -1.54 -8.79
CA GLY A 133 -15.95 -0.88 -8.95
C GLY A 133 -16.88 -1.04 -7.74
N GLU A 134 -16.40 -1.63 -6.64
CA GLU A 134 -17.19 -1.83 -5.43
C GLU A 134 -17.20 -0.58 -4.54
N GLN A 135 -18.35 -0.33 -3.90
CA GLN A 135 -18.51 0.68 -2.87
C GLN A 135 -19.40 0.15 -1.75
N ASP A 136 -19.03 0.44 -0.49
CA ASP A 136 -19.90 0.13 0.66
C ASP A 136 -19.44 0.89 1.91
N THR A 137 -20.21 0.76 2.98
CA THR A 137 -19.82 1.19 4.32
C THR A 137 -19.14 0.04 5.07
N ILE A 138 -17.92 0.28 5.55
CA ILE A 138 -17.24 -0.61 6.49
C ILE A 138 -17.65 -0.23 7.91
N ARG A 139 -18.06 -1.22 8.70
CA ARG A 139 -18.38 -1.11 10.12
C ARG A 139 -17.24 -1.68 10.93
N VAL A 140 -16.77 -0.94 11.93
CA VAL A 140 -15.67 -1.35 12.80
C VAL A 140 -16.18 -1.46 14.22
N ASN A 141 -16.14 -2.69 14.73
CA ASN A 141 -16.27 -2.95 16.15
C ASN A 141 -14.92 -2.94 16.82
N MET A 142 -14.87 -2.49 18.07
CA MET A 142 -13.69 -2.54 18.92
C MET A 142 -14.06 -3.05 20.31
N SER A 143 -13.13 -3.77 20.93
CA SER A 143 -13.16 -4.09 22.35
C SER A 143 -11.80 -3.84 23.01
N ALA A 144 -11.86 -3.52 24.31
CA ALA A 144 -10.69 -3.35 25.16
C ALA A 144 -10.96 -3.95 26.54
N SER A 145 -10.15 -4.89 27.02
CA SER A 145 -10.31 -5.48 28.36
C SER A 145 -8.97 -5.82 28.99
N ASN A 146 -8.83 -5.58 30.30
CA ASN A 146 -7.70 -6.03 31.10
C ASN A 146 -8.11 -6.99 32.23
N GLY A 147 -9.38 -7.43 32.26
CA GLY A 147 -9.93 -8.31 33.29
C GLY A 147 -9.99 -7.69 34.69
N ALA A 148 -9.84 -6.36 34.81
CA ALA A 148 -9.97 -5.61 36.04
C ALA A 148 -11.02 -4.51 35.87
N ASN A 149 -11.61 -4.05 36.98
CA ASN A 149 -12.57 -2.96 36.93
C ASN A 149 -11.95 -1.71 36.29
N LEU A 150 -12.72 -1.09 35.40
CA LEU A 150 -12.36 0.16 34.74
C LEU A 150 -12.36 1.30 35.76
N ASP A 151 -11.31 2.12 35.73
CA ASP A 151 -11.28 3.37 36.47
C ASP A 151 -12.20 4.41 35.79
N PRO A 152 -12.84 5.32 36.54
CA PRO A 152 -13.58 6.42 35.93
C PRO A 152 -12.65 7.30 35.09
N GLY A 153 -12.95 7.48 33.80
CA GLY A 153 -12.10 8.24 32.89
C GLY A 153 -12.65 8.29 31.47
N THR A 154 -11.90 8.94 30.58
CA THR A 154 -12.19 8.97 29.14
C THR A 154 -11.18 8.08 28.43
N TYR A 155 -11.67 6.98 27.87
CA TYR A 155 -10.88 6.06 27.07
C TYR A 155 -11.05 6.40 25.59
N SER A 156 -9.94 6.51 24.86
CA SER A 156 -9.96 6.83 23.43
C SER A 156 -8.96 5.97 22.69
N TYR A 157 -9.36 5.48 21.53
CA TYR A 157 -8.61 4.55 20.72
C TYR A 157 -8.76 4.90 19.25
N GLU A 158 -7.77 4.51 18.46
CA GLU A 158 -7.72 4.66 17.02
C GLU A 158 -7.53 3.29 16.36
N VAL A 159 -8.26 3.05 15.28
CA VAL A 159 -8.16 1.83 14.46
C VAL A 159 -7.93 2.27 13.02
N VAL A 160 -6.89 1.72 12.40
CA VAL A 160 -6.51 2.07 11.03
C VAL A 160 -6.94 0.98 10.06
N ILE A 161 -7.69 1.35 9.03
CA ILE A 161 -7.99 0.49 7.88
C ILE A 161 -7.11 0.93 6.71
N THR A 162 -6.46 -0.04 6.05
CA THR A 162 -5.60 0.21 4.89
C THR A 162 -6.09 -0.59 3.69
N ALA A 163 -6.21 0.07 2.53
CA ALA A 163 -6.44 -0.57 1.23
C ALA A 163 -5.16 -0.55 0.40
N THR A 164 -4.69 -1.71 -0.03
CA THR A 164 -3.51 -1.86 -0.90
C THR A 164 -3.95 -2.41 -2.27
N PRO A 165 -3.51 -1.87 -3.42
CA PRO A 165 -3.81 -2.42 -4.74
C PRO A 165 -3.42 -3.90 -4.89
#